data_AF-A0A4V2TNE4-F1
#
_entry.id   AF-A0A4V2TNE4-F1
#
_cell.length_a   1.000
_cell.length_b   1.000
_cell.length_c   1.000
_cell.angle_alpha   90.00
_cell.angle_beta   90.00
_cell.angle_gamma   90.00
#
_symmetry.space_group_name_H-M   'P 1'
#
loop_
_entity.id
_entity.type
_entity.pdbx_description
1 polymer ?
#
loop_
_entity_poly.entity_id
_entity_poly.type
_entity_poly.pdbx_seq_one_letter_code
_entity_poly.pdbx_strand_id
1 'polypeptide(L)' 'MPLPGGLAEYMIIHEDSAVRAPDNMTDEEASTLLIAALTAWYSLMDIGHLQPGQTV' A
#
# COMPACT_ATOMS: atom_id res chain seq x y z
N MET A 1 15.55 9.10 -18.09
CA MET A 1 14.33 8.35 -18.47
C MET A 1 13.57 8.04 -17.18
N PRO A 2 12.22 8.02 -17.19
CA PRO A 2 11.45 7.65 -16.01
C PRO A 2 11.73 6.19 -15.62
N LEU A 3 11.53 5.87 -14.33
CA LEU A 3 11.61 4.49 -13.85
C LEU A 3 10.44 3.66 -14.41
N PRO A 4 10.60 2.34 -14.59
CA PRO A 4 9.49 1.45 -14.99
C PRO A 4 8.36 1.50 -13.95
N GLY A 5 7.12 1.61 -14.42
CA GLY A 5 5.93 1.64 -13.56
C GLY A 5 5.13 0.32 -13.58
N GLY A 6 4.06 0.26 -12.80
CA GLY A 6 3.21 -0.93 -12.66
C GLY A 6 2.19 -1.17 -13.78
N LEU A 7 2.03 -0.23 -14.73
CA LEU A 7 1.17 -0.43 -15.89
C LEU A 7 1.94 -1.21 -16.98
N ALA A 8 2.12 -2.51 -16.74
CA ALA A 8 2.85 -3.44 -17.60
C ALA A 8 2.36 -4.88 -17.36
N GLU A 9 2.59 -5.78 -18.32
CA GLU A 9 2.30 -7.22 -18.14
C GLU A 9 3.25 -7.90 -17.14
N TYR A 10 4.46 -7.37 -17.01
CA TYR A 10 5.49 -7.86 -16.09
C TYR A 10 6.21 -6.67 -15.45
N MET A 11 6.55 -6.80 -14.17
CA MET A 11 7.39 -5.83 -13.45
C MET A 11 8.43 -6.55 -12.60
N ILE A 12 9.60 -5.92 -12.44
CA ILE A 12 10.63 -6.35 -11.50
C ILE A 12 10.50 -5.46 -10.26
N ILE A 13 10.37 -6.08 -9.09
CA ILE A 13 10.34 -5.41 -7.79
C ILE A 13 11.45 -5.94 -6.89
N HIS A 14 11.87 -5.12 -5.93
CA HIS A 14 12.72 -5.58 -4.84
C HIS A 14 11.91 -6.50 -3.92
N GLU A 15 12.54 -7.55 -3.38
CA GLU A 15 11.86 -8.52 -2.50
C GLU A 15 11.22 -7.86 -1.27
N ASP A 16 11.90 -6.87 -0.67
CA ASP A 16 11.36 -6.09 0.46
C ASP A 16 10.14 -5.21 0.11
N SER A 17 9.88 -4.99 -1.19
CA SER A 17 8.71 -4.23 -1.65
C SER A 17 7.53 -5.15 -1.98
N ALA A 18 7.71 -6.47 -1.93
CA ALA A 18 6.66 -7.44 -2.19
C ALA A 18 5.97 -7.85 -0.89
N VAL A 19 4.64 -7.82 -0.87
CA VAL A 19 3.83 -8.31 0.25
C VAL A 19 2.74 -9.24 -0.26
N ARG A 20 2.34 -10.21 0.57
CA ARG A 20 1.26 -11.14 0.25
C ARG A 20 -0.08 -10.39 0.31
N ALA A 21 -0.89 -10.51 -0.75
CA ALA A 21 -2.25 -10.00 -0.75
C ALA A 21 -3.11 -10.72 0.33
N PRO A 22 -4.02 -10.03 1.02
CA PRO A 22 -4.93 -10.66 1.97
C PRO A 22 -5.83 -11.72 1.32
N ASP A 23 -6.04 -12.86 1.99
CA ASP A 23 -6.83 -13.99 1.45
C ASP A 23 -8.33 -13.66 1.27
N ASN A 24 -8.81 -12.58 1.89
CA ASN A 24 -10.21 -12.17 1.90
C ASN A 24 -10.51 -10.98 0.96
N MET A 25 -9.59 -10.62 0.06
CA MET A 25 -9.74 -9.52 -0.90
C MET A 25 -9.56 -10.03 -2.32
N THR A 26 -10.25 -9.40 -3.29
CA THR A 26 -9.94 -9.61 -4.71
C THR A 26 -8.65 -8.89 -5.11
N ASP A 27 -8.09 -9.25 -6.27
CA ASP A 27 -6.90 -8.58 -6.81
C ASP A 27 -7.15 -7.08 -7.04
N GLU A 28 -8.35 -6.71 -7.51
CA GLU A 28 -8.75 -5.32 -7.69
C GLU A 28 -8.73 -4.56 -6.37
N GLU A 29 -9.28 -5.13 -5.29
CA GLU A 29 -9.28 -4.51 -3.97
C GLU A 29 -7.86 -4.37 -3.40
N ALA A 30 -7.08 -5.45 -3.44
CA ALA A 30 -5.72 -5.50 -2.91
C ALA A 30 -4.78 -4.53 -3.64
N SER A 31 -4.96 -4.34 -4.95
CA SER A 31 -4.14 -3.42 -5.76
C SER A 31 -4.18 -1.97 -5.26
N THR A 32 -5.26 -1.57 -4.58
CA THR A 32 -5.44 -0.19 -4.08
C THR A 32 -4.68 0.08 -2.77
N LEU A 33 -4.23 -0.98 -2.08
CA LEU A 33 -3.63 -0.86 -0.75
C LEU A 33 -2.26 -0.18 -0.76
N LEU A 34 -1.43 -0.48 -1.77
CA LEU A 34 -0.02 -0.09 -1.81
C LEU A 34 0.21 1.43 -1.83
N ILE A 35 -0.71 2.20 -2.40
CA ILE A 35 -0.60 3.67 -2.47
C ILE A 35 -1.60 4.31 -1.52
N ALA A 36 -2.91 4.17 -1.80
CA ALA A 36 -3.92 4.97 -1.10
C ALA A 36 -4.05 4.57 0.37
N ALA A 37 -4.25 3.28 0.65
CA ALA A 37 -4.42 2.81 2.02
C ALA A 37 -3.14 2.97 2.84
N LEU A 38 -1.98 2.59 2.28
CA LEU A 38 -0.69 2.68 2.97
C LEU A 38 -0.32 4.13 3.30
N THR A 39 -0.55 5.08 2.38
CA THR A 39 -0.25 6.50 2.63
C THR A 39 -1.14 7.05 3.75
N ALA A 40 -2.43 6.73 3.73
CA ALA A 40 -3.35 7.14 4.79
C ALA A 40 -2.95 6.52 6.13
N TRP A 41 -2.64 5.23 6.15
CA TRP A 41 -2.21 4.51 7.36
C TRP A 41 -0.91 5.10 7.92
N TYR A 42 0.11 5.33 7.09
CA TYR A 42 1.39 5.93 7.51
C TYR A 42 1.19 7.33 8.10
N SER A 43 0.32 8.13 7.48
CA SER A 43 -0.01 9.48 7.98
C SER A 43 -0.66 9.42 9.37
N LEU A 44 -1.53 8.45 9.62
CA LEU A 44 -2.23 8.31 10.90
C LEU A 44 -1.38 7.66 11.99
N MET A 45 -0.60 6.63 11.66
CA MET A 45 0.10 5.80 12.64
C MET A 45 1.52 6.30 12.92
N ASP A 46 2.30 6.56 11.87
CA ASP A 46 3.71 6.93 12.00
C ASP A 46 3.91 8.43 12.19
N ILE A 47 3.14 9.27 11.48
CA ILE A 47 3.23 10.73 11.62
C ILE A 47 2.27 11.22 12.70
N GLY A 48 1.00 10.81 12.64
CA GLY A 48 -0.06 11.29 13.52
C GLY A 48 -0.10 10.62 14.90
N HIS A 49 0.53 9.46 15.05
CA HIS A 49 0.51 8.65 16.27
C HIS A 49 -0.90 8.46 16.87
N LEU A 50 -1.90 8.24 16.01
CA LEU A 50 -3.30 8.13 16.40
C LEU A 50 -3.50 7.07 17.49
N GLN A 51 -4.19 7.44 18.56
CA GLN A 51 -4.48 6.59 19.71
C GLN A 51 -5.96 6.20 19.77
N PRO A 52 -6.29 5.07 20.42
CA PRO A 52 -7.68 4.68 20.66
C PRO A 52 -8.47 5.80 21.37
N GLY A 53 -9.68 6.08 20.86
CA GLY A 53 -10.56 7.11 21.40
C GLY A 53 -10.35 8.53 20.85
N GLN A 54 -9.32 8.75 20.01
CA GLN A 54 -9.14 10.00 19.27
C GLN A 54 -9.99 10.03 17.99
N THR A 55 -10.26 11.24 17.49
CA THR A 55 -11.06 11.48 16.27
C THR A 55 -10.19 12.13 15.19
N VAL A 56 -10.42 11.74 13.94
CA VAL A 56 -9.77 12.25 12.71
C VAL A 56 -10.74 13.05 11.85
#